data_AF-A0A3D4C1V4-F1
#
_entry.id   AF-A0A3D4C1V4-F1
#
_cell.length_a   1.000
_cell.length_b   1.000
_cell.length_c   1.000
_cell.angle_alpha   90.00
_cell.angle_beta   90.00
_cell.angle_gamma   90.00
#
_symmetry.space_group_name_H-M   'P 1'
#
loop_
_entity.id
_entity.type
_entity.pdbx_description
1 polymer ?
#
loop_
_entity_poly.entity_id
_entity_poly.type
_entity_poly.pdbx_seq_one_letter_code
_entity_poly.pdbx_strand_id
1 'polypeptide(L)'
;MLKRPLMVKKTEIGGLIREFRLLTGLTQEQFAAYLSVTYGTINRWENGRSQPSPIAIQLIRQKLGEVGEQGQELLAKYFSIS
;
A
#
# COMPACT_ATOMS: atom_id res chain seq x y z
N MET A 1 26.76 -5.04 12.55
CA MET A 1 25.53 -5.58 11.92
C MET A 1 24.45 -5.63 12.99
N LEU A 2 23.49 -4.70 12.98
CA LEU A 2 22.40 -4.68 13.96
C LEU A 2 21.16 -5.27 13.31
N LYS A 3 20.83 -6.52 13.68
CA LYS A 3 19.50 -7.12 13.51
C LYS A 3 18.53 -6.24 14.29
N ARG A 4 17.69 -5.46 13.61
CA ARG A 4 16.61 -4.71 14.28
C ARG A 4 15.42 -5.64 14.46
N PRO A 5 14.95 -5.84 15.71
CA PRO A 5 13.84 -6.74 15.98
C PRO A 5 12.54 -6.19 15.39
N LEU A 6 11.71 -7.13 14.93
CA LEU A 6 10.36 -6.94 14.42
C LEU A 6 9.57 -5.96 15.30
N MET A 7 9.35 -4.74 14.81
CA MET A 7 8.41 -3.81 15.42
C MET A 7 7.53 -3.19 14.34
N VAL A 8 6.58 -3.99 13.87
CA VAL A 8 5.49 -3.56 12.99
C VAL A 8 4.48 -2.79 13.85
N LYS A 9 4.69 -1.48 14.01
CA LYS A 9 3.75 -0.60 14.73
C LYS A 9 3.25 0.50 13.80
N LYS A 10 1.93 0.58 13.66
CA LYS A 10 1.12 1.47 12.79
C LYS A 10 1.10 1.04 11.31
N THR A 11 0.56 -0.17 11.11
CA THR A 11 0.10 -0.85 9.88
C THR A 11 0.98 -0.66 8.64
N GLU A 12 1.89 -1.61 8.40
CA GLU A 12 2.67 -1.77 7.15
C GLU A 12 1.86 -1.45 5.87
N ILE A 13 0.61 -1.91 5.82
CA ILE A 13 -0.24 -1.72 4.64
C ILE A 13 -0.65 -0.27 4.37
N GLY A 14 -0.84 0.56 5.41
CA GLY A 14 -1.13 1.98 5.23
C GLY A 14 0.08 2.73 4.65
N GLY A 15 1.28 2.32 5.08
CA GLY A 15 2.54 2.78 4.50
C GLY A 15 2.68 2.37 3.04
N LEU A 16 2.42 1.09 2.71
CA LEU A 16 2.42 0.61 1.34
C LEU A 16 1.49 1.44 0.45
N ILE A 17 0.24 1.65 0.88
CA ILE A 17 -0.77 2.38 0.10
C ILE A 17 -0.31 3.81 -0.17
N ARG A 18 0.26 4.47 0.84
CA ARG A 18 0.81 5.82 0.69
C ARG A 18 1.99 5.86 -0.27
N GLU A 19 2.96 4.96 -0.11
CA GLU A 19 4.13 4.89 -1.00
C GLU A 19 3.73 4.57 -2.44
N PHE A 20 2.79 3.63 -2.62
CA PHE A 20 2.26 3.30 -3.93
C PHE A 20 1.54 4.50 -4.58
N ARG A 21 0.73 5.23 -3.82
CA ARG A 21 0.12 6.46 -4.34
C ARG A 21 1.18 7.48 -4.76
N LEU A 22 2.18 7.72 -3.93
CA LEU A 22 3.25 8.68 -4.23
C LEU A 22 4.06 8.27 -5.46
N LEU A 23 4.31 6.98 -5.65
CA LEU A 23 4.96 6.42 -6.84
C LEU A 23 4.21 6.80 -8.14
N THR A 24 2.88 6.78 -8.10
CA THR A 24 2.04 7.14 -9.25
C THR A 24 1.85 8.65 -9.45
N GLY A 25 2.28 9.48 -8.49
CA GLY A 25 2.07 10.93 -8.52
C GLY A 25 0.61 11.37 -8.32
N LEU A 26 -0.28 10.47 -7.89
CA LEU A 26 -1.71 10.74 -7.77
C LEU A 26 -2.10 11.38 -6.43
N THR A 27 -3.13 12.24 -6.44
CA THR A 27 -3.80 12.67 -5.20
C THR A 27 -4.55 11.51 -4.54
N GLN A 28 -4.97 11.66 -3.29
CA GLN A 28 -5.75 10.60 -2.62
C GLN A 28 -7.07 10.31 -3.36
N GLU A 29 -7.73 11.32 -3.92
CA GLU A 29 -8.95 11.19 -4.71
C GLU A 29 -8.70 10.47 -6.03
N GLN A 30 -7.66 10.85 -6.76
CA GLN A 30 -7.29 10.19 -8.01
C GLN A 30 -6.87 8.74 -7.78
N PHE A 31 -6.12 8.49 -6.71
CA PHE A 31 -5.71 7.15 -6.33
C PHE A 31 -6.89 6.29 -5.85
N ALA A 32 -7.87 6.89 -5.17
CA ALA A 32 -9.10 6.22 -4.81
C ALA A 32 -9.88 5.79 -6.06
N ALA A 33 -10.01 6.68 -7.05
CA ALA A 33 -10.61 6.35 -8.34
C ALA A 33 -9.83 5.25 -9.08
N TYR A 34 -8.49 5.29 -9.04
CA TYR A 34 -7.62 4.27 -9.63
C TYR A 34 -7.81 2.88 -9.02
N LEU A 35 -8.08 2.81 -7.71
CA LEU A 35 -8.38 1.57 -6.99
C LEU A 35 -9.88 1.25 -6.89
N SER A 36 -10.75 2.02 -7.55
CA SER A 36 -12.21 1.87 -7.48
C SER A 36 -12.78 1.88 -6.05
N VAL A 37 -12.22 2.72 -5.18
CA VAL A 37 -12.68 2.94 -3.81
C VAL A 37 -12.97 4.43 -3.57
N THR A 38 -13.53 4.75 -2.41
CA THR A 38 -13.78 6.16 -2.04
C THR A 38 -12.53 6.83 -1.47
N TYR A 39 -12.42 8.14 -1.61
CA TYR A 39 -11.40 8.96 -0.95
C TYR A 39 -11.28 8.62 0.55
N GLY A 40 -12.42 8.55 1.25
CA GLY A 40 -12.46 8.23 2.68
C GLY A 40 -11.85 6.86 3.01
N THR A 41 -11.88 5.92 2.07
CA THR A 41 -11.25 4.60 2.22
C THR A 41 -9.73 4.71 2.16
N ILE A 42 -9.19 5.39 1.15
CA ILE A 42 -7.74 5.67 1.06
C ILE A 42 -7.26 6.46 2.27
N ASN A 43 -7.97 7.52 2.65
CA ASN A 43 -7.62 8.35 3.80
C ASN A 43 -7.57 7.51 5.09
N ARG A 44 -8.54 6.63 5.32
CA ARG A 44 -8.53 5.74 6.49
C ARG A 44 -7.40 4.72 6.43
N TRP A 45 -7.11 4.12 5.27
CA TRP A 45 -6.02 3.16 5.10
C TRP A 45 -4.66 3.81 5.35
N GLU A 46 -4.36 4.94 4.70
CA GLU A 46 -3.07 5.63 4.87
C GLU A 46 -2.83 6.12 6.30
N ASN A 47 -3.89 6.46 7.03
CA ASN A 47 -3.81 6.89 8.43
C ASN A 47 -3.93 5.73 9.44
N GLY A 48 -3.99 4.48 8.99
CA GLY A 48 -4.12 3.31 9.86
C GLY A 48 -5.42 3.26 10.67
N ARG A 49 -6.49 3.92 10.17
CA ARG A 49 -7.83 3.95 10.79
C ARG A 49 -8.68 2.74 10.42
N SER A 50 -8.35 2.07 9.32
CA SER A 50 -8.93 0.78 8.92
C SER A 50 -7.95 0.02 8.04
N GLN A 51 -8.15 -1.29 7.88
CA GLN A 51 -7.35 -2.12 6.98
C GLN A 51 -8.11 -2.38 5.67
N PRO A 52 -7.41 -2.58 4.54
CA PRO A 52 -8.04 -3.09 3.32
C PRO A 52 -8.60 -4.50 3.53
N SER A 53 -9.68 -4.83 2.83
CA SER A 53 -10.19 -6.21 2.79
C SER A 53 -9.22 -7.11 2.00
N PRO A 54 -9.31 -8.45 2.12
CA PRO A 54 -8.49 -9.36 1.32
C PRO A 54 -8.61 -9.12 -0.20
N ILE A 55 -9.81 -8.79 -0.68
CA ILE A 55 -10.05 -8.46 -2.10
C ILE A 55 -9.32 -7.17 -2.49
N ALA A 56 -9.36 -6.15 -1.63
CA ALA A 56 -8.62 -4.91 -1.88
C ALA A 56 -7.10 -5.13 -1.87
N ILE A 57 -6.58 -6.00 -1.00
CA ILE A 57 -5.17 -6.39 -1.01
C ILE A 57 -4.79 -7.08 -2.33
N GLN A 58 -5.62 -7.98 -2.83
CA GLN A 58 -5.37 -8.63 -4.13
C GLN A 58 -5.32 -7.61 -5.27
N LEU A 59 -6.26 -6.67 -5.30
CA LEU A 59 -6.26 -5.59 -6.29
C LEU A 59 -4.99 -4.73 -6.19
N ILE A 60 -4.59 -4.34 -4.97
CA ILE A 60 -3.36 -3.57 -4.74
C ILE A 60 -2.13 -4.33 -5.27
N ARG A 61 -2.03 -5.64 -5.01
CA ARG A 61 -0.92 -6.47 -5.53
C ARG A 61 -0.91 -6.53 -7.06
N GLN A 62 -2.07 -6.70 -7.68
CA GLN A 62 -2.20 -6.67 -9.13
C GLN A 62 -1.74 -5.32 -9.71
N LYS A 63 -2.25 -4.21 -9.15
CA LYS A 63 -1.92 -2.86 -9.60
C LYS A 63 -0.44 -2.52 -9.41
N LEU A 64 0.19 -2.96 -8.33
CA LEU A 64 1.63 -2.83 -8.15
C LEU A 64 2.42 -3.57 -9.24
N GLY A 65 1.97 -4.75 -9.66
CA GLY A 65 2.60 -5.47 -10.78
C GLY A 65 2.53 -4.74 -12.12
N GLU A 66 1.52 -3.88 -12.32
CA GLU A 66 1.36 -3.07 -13.54
C GLU A 66 2.34 -1.87 -13.59
N VAL A 67 2.91 -1.44 -12.45
CA VAL A 67 3.78 -0.25 -12.36
C VAL A 67 5.26 -0.55 -12.68
N GLY A 68 5.57 -1.80 -13.02
CA GLY A 68 6.93 -2.21 -13.40
C GLY A 68 7.85 -2.41 -12.20
N GLU A 69 9.15 -2.18 -12.38
CA GLU A 69 10.21 -2.53 -11.40
C GLU A 69 9.96 -1.91 -10.01
N GLN A 70 9.60 -0.64 -9.96
CA GLN A 70 9.34 0.06 -8.68
C GLN A 70 8.12 -0.53 -7.93
N GLY A 71 7.12 -1.02 -8.66
CA GLY A 71 5.99 -1.72 -8.08
C GLY A 71 6.39 -3.08 -7.49
N GLN A 72 7.32 -3.79 -8.14
CA GLN A 72 7.90 -5.04 -7.63
C GLN A 72 8.75 -4.81 -6.38
N GLU A 73 9.50 -3.71 -6.31
CA GLU A 73 10.23 -3.33 -5.10
C GLU A 73 9.29 -3.10 -3.91
N LEU A 74 8.17 -2.41 -4.12
CA LEU A 74 7.15 -2.24 -3.08
C LEU A 74 6.50 -3.58 -2.69
N LEU A 75 6.24 -4.47 -3.65
CA LEU A 75 5.75 -5.81 -3.36
C LEU A 75 6.74 -6.58 -2.47
N ALA A 76 8.03 -6.55 -2.81
CA ALA A 76 9.08 -7.18 -2.02
C ALA A 76 9.21 -6.54 -0.63
N LYS A 77 9.15 -5.21 -0.53
CA LYS A 77 9.27 -4.50 0.75
C LYS A 77 8.14 -4.82 1.74
N TYR A 78 6.90 -4.97 1.24
CA TYR A 78 5.71 -5.03 2.10
C TYR A 78 5.04 -6.39 2.18
N PHE A 79 5.27 -7.29 1.22
CA PHE A 79 4.70 -8.64 1.22
C PHE A 79 5.74 -9.74 1.37
N SER A 80 7.03 -9.40 1.49
CA SER A 80 8.04 -10.39 1.92
C SER A 80 7.94 -10.59 3.42
N ILE A 81 7.03 -11.47 3.83
CA ILE A 81 7.13 -12.15 5.10
C ILE A 81 7.51 -13.61 4.78
N SER A 82 8.68 -13.99 5.34
CA SER A 82 9.31 -15.31 5.52
C SER A 82 8.47 -16.54 5.16
#